data_AF-D8UK08-F1
#
_entry.id   AF-D8UK08-F1
#
_cell.length_a   1.000
_cell.length_b   1.000
_cell.length_c   1.000
_cell.angle_alpha   90.00
_cell.angle_beta   90.00
_cell.angle_gamma   90.00
#
_symmetry.space_group_name_H-M   'P 1'
#
loop_
_entity.id
_entity.type
_entity.pdbx_description
1 polymer ?
#
loop_
_entity_poly.entity_id
_entity_poly.type
_entity_poly.pdbx_seq_one_letter_code
_entity_poly.pdbx_strand_id
1 'polypeptide(L)' 'MNLGKNKRISKGKKGGKKKASDPFTKKDWYDIKAPTVFTVHNVGKTLVTRTQGTLKP' A
#
# COMPACT_ATOMS: atom_id res chain seq x y z
N MET A 1 -42.20 -32.39 10.73
CA MET A 1 -41.12 -32.08 9.76
C MET A 1 -39.92 -31.60 10.54
N ASN A 2 -38.82 -32.37 10.58
CA ASN A 2 -37.65 -32.05 11.40
C ASN A 2 -37.02 -30.72 10.95
N LEU A 3 -36.77 -29.82 11.92
CA LEU A 3 -35.95 -28.62 11.77
C LEU A 3 -34.50 -29.06 11.50
N GLY A 4 -34.23 -29.34 10.22
CA GLY A 4 -32.96 -29.81 9.71
C GLY A 4 -31.91 -28.72 9.75
N LYS A 5 -31.05 -28.79 10.77
CA LYS A 5 -29.60 -28.52 10.70
C LYS A 5 -29.24 -27.22 9.99
N ASN A 6 -28.95 -26.16 10.78
CA ASN A 6 -28.25 -24.97 10.33
C ASN A 6 -27.01 -25.36 9.51
N LYS A 7 -27.14 -25.31 8.18
CA LYS A 7 -26.01 -25.24 7.26
C LYS A 7 -25.28 -23.93 7.58
N ARG A 8 -24.31 -24.02 8.49
CA ARG A 8 -23.34 -22.97 8.78
C ARG A 8 -22.44 -22.78 7.55
N ILE A 9 -23.02 -22.27 6.46
CA ILE A 9 -22.32 -21.82 5.25
C ILE A 9 -21.89 -20.37 5.47
N SER A 10 -21.17 -20.14 6.56
CA SER A 10 -20.39 -18.90 6.74
C SER A 10 -19.01 -19.24 7.31
N LYS A 11 -18.47 -20.41 6.93
CA LYS A 11 -17.05 -20.68 7.08
C LYS A 11 -16.32 -20.01 5.93
N GLY A 12 -15.83 -18.80 6.19
CA GLY A 12 -14.66 -18.26 5.50
C GLY A 12 -14.92 -17.58 4.16
N LYS A 13 -15.60 -16.44 4.16
CA LYS A 13 -15.17 -15.40 3.23
C LYS A 13 -13.92 -14.76 3.82
N LYS A 14 -12.79 -15.47 3.64
CA LYS A 14 -11.43 -14.96 3.86
C LYS A 14 -11.45 -13.54 3.28
N GLY A 15 -11.25 -12.58 4.18
CA GLY A 15 -11.54 -11.16 3.98
C GLY A 15 -11.24 -10.75 2.55
N GLY A 16 -12.23 -10.12 1.93
CA GLY A 16 -12.24 -9.76 0.53
C GLY A 16 -10.86 -9.32 0.09
N LYS A 17 -10.35 -9.98 -0.97
CA LYS A 17 -9.14 -9.60 -1.68
C LYS A 17 -9.19 -8.08 -1.79
N LYS A 18 -8.40 -7.37 -0.96
CA LYS A 18 -8.30 -5.91 -1.02
C LYS A 18 -8.14 -5.61 -2.50
N LYS A 19 -8.99 -4.74 -3.07
CA LYS A 19 -8.94 -4.43 -4.51
C LYS A 19 -7.48 -4.33 -4.89
N ALA A 20 -7.06 -5.10 -5.89
CA ALA A 20 -5.69 -5.09 -6.36
C ALA A 20 -5.42 -3.65 -6.81
N SER A 21 -4.87 -2.86 -5.89
CA SER A 21 -4.45 -1.51 -6.17
C SER A 21 -3.15 -1.67 -6.92
N ASP A 22 -3.03 -0.95 -8.02
CA ASP A 22 -1.78 -0.90 -8.74
C ASP A 22 -0.66 -0.45 -7.76
N PRO A 23 0.49 -1.15 -7.74
CA PRO A 23 1.56 -0.90 -6.79
C PRO A 23 2.20 0.50 -6.93
N PHE A 24 1.97 1.20 -8.03
CA PHE A 24 2.46 2.56 -8.30
C PHE A 24 1.46 3.64 -7.91
N THR A 25 0.19 3.31 -7.68
CA THR A 25 -0.87 4.28 -7.32
C THR A 25 -0.59 5.03 -6.01
N LYS A 26 0.27 4.47 -5.15
CA LYS A 26 0.68 5.09 -3.87
C LYS A 26 2.08 5.68 -3.90
N LYS A 27 2.75 5.68 -5.06
CA LYS A 27 4.11 6.17 -5.22
C LYS A 27 4.07 7.57 -5.82
N ASP A 28 4.82 8.47 -5.21
CA ASP A 28 5.01 9.84 -5.67
C ASP A 28 6.46 10.02 -6.16
N TRP A 29 6.69 11.02 -7.00
CA TRP A 29 8.02 11.36 -7.49
C TRP A 29 8.72 12.33 -6.53
N TYR A 30 9.95 12.00 -6.16
CA TYR A 30 10.82 12.85 -5.35
C TYR A 30 12.06 13.24 -6.14
N ASP A 31 12.42 14.51 -6.13
CA ASP A 31 13.69 15.00 -6.67
C ASP A 31 14.83 14.70 -5.69
N ILE A 32 15.86 14.00 -6.15
CA ILE A 32 17.08 13.75 -5.39
C ILE A 32 18.08 14.86 -5.68
N LYS A 33 18.54 15.51 -4.60
CA LYS A 33 19.58 16.52 -4.63
C LYS A 33 20.88 15.98 -4.06
N ALA A 34 21.99 16.20 -4.78
CA ALA A 34 23.32 15.89 -4.28
C ALA A 34 23.79 16.95 -3.25
N PRO A 35 24.71 16.59 -2.34
CA PRO A 35 25.35 17.54 -1.43
C PRO A 35 26.15 18.63 -2.16
N THR A 36 26.39 19.75 -1.49
CA THR A 36 27.02 20.96 -2.06
C THR A 36 28.45 20.77 -2.58
N VAL A 37 29.10 19.66 -2.22
CA VAL A 37 30.45 19.32 -2.71
C VAL A 37 30.46 18.93 -4.19
N PHE A 38 29.31 18.60 -4.77
CA PHE A 38 29.18 18.23 -6.17
C PHE A 38 28.77 19.43 -7.02
N THR A 39 29.35 19.56 -8.22
CA THR A 39 28.98 20.62 -9.17
C THR A 39 27.56 20.44 -9.70
N VAL A 40 27.15 19.19 -9.98
CA VAL A 40 25.79 18.85 -10.42
C VAL A 40 24.96 18.38 -9.23
N HIS A 41 23.92 19.14 -8.92
CA HIS A 41 23.03 18.87 -7.78
C HIS A 41 21.79 18.07 -8.15
N ASN A 42 21.38 18.10 -9.43
CA ASN A 42 20.21 17.37 -9.90
C ASN A 42 20.63 15.96 -10.30
N VAL A 43 20.35 14.98 -9.45
CA VAL A 43 20.73 13.58 -9.71
C VAL A 43 19.63 12.85 -10.47
N GLY A 44 18.37 13.19 -10.19
CA GLY A 44 17.21 12.60 -10.86
C GLY A 44 15.99 12.56 -9.95
N LYS A 45 14.94 11.86 -10.42
CA LYS A 45 13.71 11.63 -9.66
C LYS A 45 13.56 10.15 -9.31
N THR A 46 13.08 9.85 -8.11
CA THR A 46 12.78 8.48 -7.68
C THR A 46 11.36 8.34 -7.18
N LEU A 47 10.81 7.13 -7.32
CA LEU A 47 9.48 6.78 -6.84
C LEU A 47 9.55 6.37 -5.38
N VAL A 48 8.92 7.14 -4.50
CA VAL A 48 8.84 6.85 -3.07
C VAL A 48 7.38 6.62 -2.69
N THR A 49 7.14 5.66 -1.81
CA THR A 49 5.78 5.37 -1.34
C THR A 49 5.33 6.48 -0.38
N ARG A 50 4.15 7.05 -0.63
CA ARG A 50 3.55 8.08 0.24
C ARG A 50 3.44 7.59 1.68
N THR A 51 3.76 8.46 2.64
CA THR A 51 3.63 8.14 4.06
C THR A 51 2.18 7.77 4.38
N GLN A 52 1.99 6.57 4.92
CA GLN A 52 0.74 6.16 5.52
C GLN A 52 0.94 6.40 7.02
N GLY A 53 0.28 7.42 7.56
CA GLY A 53 0.41 7.79 8.97
C GLY A 53 0.15 6.59 9.86
N THR A 54 1.21 5.97 10.36
CA THR A 54 1.12 5.10 11.52
C THR A 54 1.34 6.01 12.70
N LEU A 55 0.24 6.46 13.30
CA LEU A 55 0.25 6.98 14.66
C LEU A 55 1.00 5.95 15.49
N LYS A 56 2.26 6.23 15.84
CA LYS A 56 2.91 5.52 16.93
C LYS A 56 2.21 5.98 18.22
N PRO A 57 1.94 5.06 19.16
CA PRO A 57 1.34 5.38 20.45
C PRO A 57 2.21 6.36 21.25
#